data_AF-A0ABC9NA72-F1
#
_entry.id   AF-A0ABC9NA72-F1
#
_cell.length_a   1.000
_cell.length_b   1.000
_cell.length_c   1.000
_cell.angle_alpha   90.00
_cell.angle_beta   90.00
_cell.angle_gamma   90.00
#
_symmetry.space_group_name_H-M   'P 1'
#
loop_
_entity.id
_entity.type
_entity.pdbx_description
1 polymer ?
#
loop_
_entity_poly.entity_id
_entity_poly.type
_entity_poly.pdbx_seq_one_letter_code
_entity_poly.pdbx_strand_id
1 'polypeptide(L)' 'MSKHKKISEDGIFVTSQRSHSATNTDEYSYMLSYGGNYIACDMSADELREIISCMQNALKANGEGGEK' A
#
# COMPACT_ATOMS: atom_id res chain seq x y z
N MET A 1 -6.80 -14.36 -20.62
CA MET A 1 -7.23 -12.97 -20.32
C MET A 1 -7.11 -12.76 -18.82
N SER A 2 -6.07 -12.05 -18.38
CA SER A 2 -5.86 -11.76 -16.95
C SER A 2 -6.84 -10.67 -16.54
N LYS A 3 -7.81 -10.99 -15.67
CA LYS A 3 -8.73 -9.99 -15.08
C LYS A 3 -7.91 -9.15 -14.09
N HIS A 4 -7.21 -8.14 -14.57
CA HIS A 4 -6.78 -7.04 -13.71
C HIS A 4 -8.05 -6.47 -13.10
N LYS A 5 -8.31 -6.75 -11.81
CA LYS A 5 -9.37 -6.08 -11.06
C LYS A 5 -9.13 -4.59 -11.25
N LYS A 6 -10.07 -3.89 -11.88
CA LYS A 6 -10.07 -2.42 -11.88
C LYS A 6 -9.94 -2.01 -10.42
N ILE A 7 -8.85 -1.32 -10.12
CA ILE A 7 -8.67 -0.54 -8.90
C ILE A 7 -9.93 0.32 -8.79
N SER A 8 -10.85 -0.01 -7.86
CA SER A 8 -12.05 0.77 -7.64
C SER A 8 -11.64 2.18 -7.24
N GLU A 9 -12.31 3.21 -7.76
CA GLU A 9 -11.94 4.60 -7.51
C GLU A 9 -11.91 4.94 -6.02
N ASP A 10 -12.68 4.25 -5.17
CA ASP A 10 -12.71 4.49 -3.72
C ASP A 10 -11.76 3.62 -2.89
N GLY A 11 -10.89 2.82 -3.51
CA GLY A 11 -10.02 1.89 -2.79
C GLY A 11 -8.65 2.48 -2.42
N ILE A 12 -8.11 2.02 -1.30
CA ILE A 12 -6.68 2.18 -0.97
C ILE A 12 -5.93 0.98 -1.54
N PHE A 13 -4.88 1.23 -2.32
CA PHE A 13 -4.08 0.19 -2.95
C PHE A 13 -2.61 0.37 -2.63
N VAL A 14 -1.95 -0.76 -2.44
CA VAL A 14 -0.50 -0.83 -2.31
C VAL A 14 0.06 -1.51 -3.56
N THR A 15 1.05 -0.87 -4.18
CA THR A 15 1.83 -1.45 -5.27
C THR A 15 3.27 -1.56 -4.82
N SER A 16 3.96 -2.65 -5.14
CA SER A 16 5.40 -2.75 -4.99
C SER A 16 6.10 -2.59 -6.33
N GLN A 17 7.25 -1.94 -6.32
CA GLN A 17 8.16 -1.85 -7.45
C GLN A 17 9.53 -2.36 -7.01
N ARG A 18 10.22 -3.05 -7.91
CA ARG A 18 11.60 -3.49 -7.70
C ARG A 18 12.48 -2.81 -8.73
N SER A 19 13.50 -2.10 -8.28
CA SER A 19 14.53 -1.58 -9.18
C SER A 19 15.45 -2.74 -9.56
N HIS A 20 15.41 -3.17 -10.83
CA HIS A 20 16.37 -4.13 -11.35
C HIS A 20 17.68 -3.40 -11.66
N SER A 21 18.54 -3.26 -10.65
CA SER A 21 19.92 -2.81 -10.84
C SER A 21 20.88 -3.99 -10.66
N ALA A 22 22.09 -3.88 -11.23
CA ALA A 22 23.12 -4.92 -11.14
C ALA A 22 23.65 -5.16 -9.71
N THR A 23 23.35 -4.24 -8.78
CA THR A 23 23.91 -4.22 -7.41
C THR A 23 22.87 -4.40 -6.31
N ASN A 24 21.59 -4.03 -6.54
CA ASN A 24 20.53 -4.18 -5.54
C ASN A 24 19.50 -5.17 -6.05
N THR A 25 19.59 -6.40 -5.56
CA THR A 25 18.63 -7.45 -5.90
C THR A 25 17.41 -7.43 -5.00
N ASP A 26 17.48 -7.02 -3.74
CA ASP A 26 16.43 -7.43 -2.78
C ASP A 26 15.57 -6.28 -2.22
N GLU A 27 15.75 -5.06 -2.73
CA GLU A 27 14.99 -3.89 -2.28
C GLU A 27 13.74 -3.66 -3.13
N TYR A 28 12.58 -3.78 -2.49
CA TYR A 28 11.29 -3.32 -3.04
C TYR A 28 10.99 -1.94 -2.48
N SER A 29 10.58 -1.03 -3.37
CA SER A 29 9.88 0.19 -2.98
C SER A 29 8.37 -0.06 -3.01
N TYR A 30 7.65 0.58 -2.10
CA TYR A 30 6.22 0.47 -1.99
C TYR A 30 5.56 1.83 -2.25
N MET A 31 4.43 1.78 -2.93
CA MET A 31 3.62 2.94 -3.27
C MET A 31 2.21 2.72 -2.73
N LEU A 32 1.66 3.76 -2.12
CA LEU A 32 0.29 3.82 -1.65
C LEU A 32 -0.50 4.74 -2.56
N SER A 33 -1.66 4.27 -3.02
CA SER A 33 -2.56 5.05 -3.89
C SER A 33 -3.99 5.03 -3.38
N TYR A 34 -4.69 6.14 -3.54
CA TYR A 34 -6.11 6.32 -3.21
C TYR A 34 -6.75 7.22 -4.27
N GLY A 35 -7.97 6.90 -4.74
CA GLY A 35 -8.61 7.72 -5.77
C GLY A 35 -7.88 7.71 -7.12
N GLY A 36 -7.08 6.67 -7.39
CA GLY A 36 -6.19 6.64 -8.56
C GLY A 36 -4.98 7.58 -8.46
N ASN A 37 -4.77 8.26 -7.32
CA ASN A 37 -3.64 9.14 -7.09
C ASN A 37 -2.61 8.49 -6.16
N TYR A 38 -1.33 8.70 -6.43
CA TYR A 38 -0.27 8.32 -5.51
C TYR A 38 -0.26 9.28 -4.31
N ILE A 39 -0.34 8.73 -3.10
CA ILE A 39 -0.31 9.49 -1.86
C ILE A 39 1.02 9.34 -1.11
N ALA A 40 1.74 8.24 -1.35
CA ALA A 40 3.10 8.03 -0.88
C ALA A 40 3.84 7.09 -1.84
N CYS A 41 5.13 7.37 -2.08
CA CYS A 41 5.99 6.65 -3.02
C CYS A 41 7.33 6.31 -2.36
N ASP A 42 8.07 5.37 -2.95
CA ASP A 42 9.44 5.03 -2.59
C ASP A 42 9.64 4.66 -1.11
N MET A 43 8.63 4.04 -0.51
CA MET A 43 8.69 3.61 0.88
C MET A 43 9.35 2.23 1.01
N SER A 44 10.03 2.03 2.12
CA SER A 44 10.44 0.71 2.59
C SER A 44 9.24 -0.13 3.06
N ALA A 45 9.48 -1.44 3.25
CA ALA A 45 8.46 -2.33 3.79
C ALA A 45 8.06 -1.96 5.23
N ASP A 46 8.97 -1.41 6.03
CA ASP A 46 8.71 -1.06 7.42
C ASP A 46 7.86 0.20 7.54
N GLU A 47 8.17 1.24 6.76
CA GLU A 47 7.35 2.45 6.68
C GLU A 47 5.91 2.12 6.25
N LEU A 48 5.75 1.24 5.25
CA LEU A 48 4.43 0.81 4.81
C LEU A 48 3.66 0.08 5.93
N ARG A 49 4.32 -0.81 6.69
CA ARG A 49 3.69 -1.53 7.80
C ARG A 49 3.23 -0.59 8.90
N GLU A 50 4.02 0.43 9.23
CA GLU A 50 3.64 1.44 10.21
C GLU A 50 2.41 2.23 9.75
N ILE A 51 2.38 2.66 8.48
CA ILE A 51 1.23 3.39 7.91
C ILE A 51 -0.04 2.54 7.96
N ILE A 52 0.03 1.26 7.54
CA ILE A 52 -1.10 0.33 7.61
C ILE A 52 -1.57 0.15 9.05
N SER A 53 -0.63 -0.02 9.99
CA SER A 53 -0.95 -0.20 11.41
C SER A 53 -1.64 1.03 11.99
N CYS A 54 -1.17 2.22 11.64
CA CYS A 54 -1.80 3.49 12.00
C CYS A 54 -3.25 3.59 11.49
N MET A 55 -3.48 3.29 10.21
CA MET A 55 -4.82 3.30 9.62
C MET A 55 -5.75 2.28 10.28
N GLN A 56 -5.27 1.06 10.53
CA GLN A 56 -6.05 0.03 11.23
C GLN A 56 -6.40 0.44 12.67
N ASN A 57 -5.46 1.08 13.37
CA ASN A 57 -5.71 1.59 14.72
C ASN A 57 -6.73 2.73 14.73
N ALA A 58 -6.68 3.64 13.75
CA ALA A 58 -7.68 4.69 13.59
C ALA A 58 -9.08 4.13 13.33
N LEU A 59 -9.20 3.12 12.45
CA LEU A 59 -10.47 2.44 12.20
C LEU A 59 -11.03 1.80 13.48
N LYS A 60 -10.17 1.11 14.25
CA LYS A 60 -10.57 0.53 15.55
C LYS A 60 -11.04 1.61 16.54
N ALA A 61 -10.30 2.70 16.68
CA ALA A 61 -10.66 3.81 17.57
C ALA A 61 -12.01 4.44 17.19
N ASN A 62 -12.34 4.48 15.90
CA ASN A 62 -13.59 5.03 15.38
C ASN A 62 -14.76 4.02 15.39
N GLY A 63 -14.56 2.79 15.89
CA GLY A 63 -15.59 1.74 15.88
C GLY A 63 -15.86 1.14 14.49
N GLU A 64 -15.07 1.48 13.48
CA GLU A 64 -15.15 0.97 12.10
C GLU A 64 -14.16 -0.18 11.85
N GLY A 65 -13.40 -0.59 12.87
CA GLY A 65 -12.31 -1.55 12.78
C GLY A 65 -12.72 -3.00 12.48
N GLY A 66 -14.01 -3.27 12.24
CA GLY A 66 -14.56 -4.56 11.83
C GLY A 66 -14.02 -5.72 12.65
N GLU A 67 -14.59 -6.00 13.81
CA GLU A 67 -14.32 -7.25 14.51
C GLU A 67 -14.77 -8.42 13.61
N LYS A 68 -13.86 -9.34 13.32
CA LYS A 68 -14.20 -10.68 12.83
C LYS A 68 -14.14 -11.66 13.97
#